data_AF-A0AAW9ECN1-F1
#
_entry.id   AF-A0AAW9ECN1-F1
#
_cell.length_a   1.000
_cell.length_b   1.000
_cell.length_c   1.000
_cell.angle_alpha   90.00
_cell.angle_beta   90.00
_cell.angle_gamma   90.00
#
_symmetry.space_group_name_H-M   'P 1'
#
loop_
_entity.id
_entity.type
_entity.pdbx_description
1 polymer ?
#
loop_
_entity_poly.entity_id
_entity_poly.type
_entity_poly.pdbx_seq_one_letter_code
_entity_poly.pdbx_strand_id
1 'polypeptide(L)' 'QESELTDQILSINFNLPFNMTSNNNWLSYRYNTSKQGDSISSVSLSGTRLEDNNLQYDISQNYNHTRQEYSGAINGSYS' A
#
# COMPACT_ATOMS: atom_id res chain seq x y z
N GLN A 1 -25.54 -28.60 -8.40
CA GLN A 1 -24.22 -28.58 -9.04
C GLN A 1 -23.56 -27.29 -8.55
N GLU A 2 -22.88 -27.34 -7.41
CA GLU A 2 -22.11 -26.20 -6.92
C GLU A 2 -20.89 -26.08 -7.83
N SER A 3 -20.84 -25.02 -8.64
CA SER A 3 -19.58 -24.65 -9.26
C SER A 3 -18.63 -24.33 -8.11
N GLU A 4 -17.57 -25.12 -7.91
CA GLU A 4 -16.47 -24.71 -7.06
C GLU A 4 -15.96 -23.38 -7.61
N LEU A 5 -16.41 -22.28 -7.01
CA LEU A 5 -15.93 -20.98 -7.39
C LEU A 5 -14.49 -20.94 -6.87
N THR A 6 -13.52 -21.09 -7.77
CA THR A 6 -12.10 -20.91 -7.43
C THR A 6 -11.87 -19.43 -7.11
N ASP A 7 -11.43 -19.14 -5.89
CA ASP A 7 -11.03 -17.78 -5.53
C ASP A 7 -9.70 -17.47 -6.22
N GLN A 8 -9.63 -16.34 -6.90
CA GLN A 8 -8.48 -15.92 -7.68
C GLN A 8 -8.24 -14.45 -7.40
N ILE A 9 -7.02 -14.12 -7.02
CA ILE A 9 -6.60 -12.75 -6.73
C ILE A 9 -5.59 -12.31 -7.79
N LEU A 10 -5.84 -11.15 -8.37
CA LEU A 10 -4.89 -10.43 -9.20
C LEU A 10 -4.38 -9.22 -8.42
N SER A 11 -3.05 -9.11 -8.31
CA SER A 11 -2.39 -8.01 -7.61
C SER A 11 -1.39 -7.32 -8.53
N ILE A 12 -1.48 -6.00 -8.63
CA ILE A 12 -0.55 -5.15 -9.34
C ILE A 12 0.10 -4.23 -8.32
N ASN A 13 1.43 -4.12 -8.34
CA ASN A 13 2.18 -3.23 -7.47
C ASN A 13 3.15 -2.37 -8.31
N PHE A 14 3.12 -1.07 -8.06
CA PHE A 14 4.06 -0.10 -8.58
C PHE A 14 4.78 0.56 -7.40
N ASN A 15 6.11 0.53 -7.43
CA ASN A 15 6.93 1.20 -6.44
C ASN A 15 7.88 2.16 -7.14
N LEU A 16 7.82 3.44 -6.78
CA LEU A 16 8.66 4.49 -7.31
C LEU A 16 9.57 5.02 -6.20
N PRO A 17 10.88 4.71 -6.22
CA PRO A 17 11.84 5.35 -5.33
C PRO A 17 12.08 6.79 -5.78
N PHE A 18 12.11 7.73 -4.83
CA PHE A 18 12.47 9.11 -5.10
C PHE A 18 13.16 9.75 -3.89
N ASN A 19 14.08 10.68 -4.16
CA ASN A 19 14.84 11.37 -3.13
C ASN A 19 14.36 12.82 -3.06
N MET A 20 13.62 13.17 -2.01
CA MET A 20 13.39 14.57 -1.63
C MET A 20 14.34 14.95 -0.49
N THR A 21 15.17 15.96 -0.70
CA THR A 21 16.00 16.58 0.34
C THR A 21 16.90 15.56 1.07
N SER A 22 17.71 14.81 0.32
CA SER A 22 18.69 13.82 0.84
C SER A 22 18.14 12.64 1.65
N ASN A 23 16.81 12.44 1.66
CA ASN A 23 16.15 11.34 2.35
C ASN A 23 15.61 10.32 1.35
N ASN A 24 15.62 9.05 1.71
CA ASN A 24 15.07 7.99 0.87
C ASN A 24 13.55 7.96 1.07
N ASN A 25 12.80 8.08 -0.03
CA ASN A 25 11.33 7.99 -0.01
C ASN A 25 10.87 7.02 -1.09
N TRP A 26 9.73 6.39 -0.84
CA TRP A 26 9.09 5.46 -1.73
C TRP A 26 7.61 5.80 -1.84
N LEU A 27 7.16 5.96 -3.08
CA LEU A 27 5.74 6.00 -3.40
C LEU A 27 5.32 4.63 -3.90
N SER A 28 4.39 4.00 -3.22
CA SER A 28 3.84 2.70 -3.59
C SER A 28 2.37 2.84 -3.95
N TYR A 29 1.97 2.26 -5.08
CA TYR A 29 0.58 2.07 -5.46
C TYR A 29 0.32 0.58 -5.69
N ARG A 30 -0.75 0.06 -5.11
CA ARG A 30 -1.15 -1.33 -5.25
C ARG A 30 -2.62 -1.42 -5.59
N TYR A 31 -2.97 -2.30 -6.51
CA TYR A 31 -4.34 -2.66 -6.80
C TYR A 31 -4.50 -4.16 -6.65
N ASN A 32 -5.43 -4.60 -5.80
CA ASN A 32 -5.78 -6.00 -5.63
C ASN A 32 -7.24 -6.17 -6.02
N THR A 33 -7.54 -7.20 -6.81
CA THR A 33 -8.91 -7.58 -7.15
C THR A 33 -9.06 -9.08 -6.98
N SER A 34 -10.14 -9.52 -6.34
CA SER A 34 -10.53 -10.93 -6.31
C SER A 34 -11.72 -11.16 -7.24
N LYS A 35 -11.76 -12.34 -7.88
CA LYS A 35 -12.93 -12.81 -8.64
C LYS A 35 -14.18 -13.00 -7.77
N GLN A 36 -14.00 -13.27 -6.48
CA GLN A 36 -15.07 -13.55 -5.51
C GLN A 36 -15.07 -12.64 -4.29
N GLY A 37 -14.18 -11.66 -4.26
CA GLY A 37 -13.96 -10.78 -3.12
C GLY A 37 -13.84 -9.33 -3.52
N ASP A 38 -13.17 -8.57 -2.66
CA ASP A 38 -13.10 -7.13 -2.81
C ASP A 38 -12.04 -6.69 -3.84
N SER A 39 -12.27 -5.51 -4.42
CA SER A 39 -11.26 -4.76 -5.16
C SER A 39 -10.75 -3.61 -4.30
N ILE A 40 -9.44 -3.53 -4.07
CA ILE A 40 -8.81 -2.58 -3.17
C ILE A 40 -7.66 -1.86 -3.87
N SER A 41 -7.74 -0.53 -3.94
CA SER A 41 -6.60 0.33 -4.28
C SER A 41 -5.91 0.78 -2.99
N SER A 42 -4.59 0.69 -2.95
CA SER A 42 -3.77 1.18 -1.84
C SER A 42 -2.72 2.13 -2.38
N VAL A 43 -2.56 3.28 -1.73
CA VAL A 43 -1.44 4.19 -1.94
C VAL A 43 -0.68 4.33 -0.64
N SER A 44 0.64 4.27 -0.69
CA SER A 44 1.47 4.55 0.48
C SER A 44 2.69 5.40 0.14
N LEU A 45 3.06 6.23 1.11
CA LEU A 45 4.27 7.03 1.11
C LEU A 45 5.09 6.60 2.32
N SER A 46 6.26 6.04 2.06
CA SER A 46 7.19 5.64 3.11
C SER A 46 8.56 6.24 2.89
N GLY A 47 9.36 6.29 3.95
CA GLY A 47 10.71 6.83 3.86
C GLY A 47 11.49 6.70 5.14
N THR A 48 12.70 7.24 5.07
CA THR A 48 13.58 7.46 6.23
C THR A 48 13.85 8.95 6.41
N ARG A 49 14.12 9.39 7.63
CA ARG A 49 14.51 10.77 7.97
C ARG A 49 15.67 10.76 8.96
N LEU A 50 16.22 11.97 9.18
CA LEU A 50 17.38 12.29 10.02
C LEU A 50 18.71 11.82 9.40
N GLU A 51 19.84 12.34 9.91
CA GLU A 51 21.16 12.20 9.30
C GLU A 51 21.58 10.74 9.09
N ASP A 52 21.08 9.82 9.92
CA ASP A 52 21.41 8.39 9.88
C ASP A 52 20.25 7.50 9.38
N ASN A 53 19.19 8.07 8.80
CA ASN A 53 17.98 7.33 8.40
C ASN A 53 17.32 6.56 9.57
N ASN A 54 17.56 7.01 10.81
CA ASN A 54 17.13 6.33 12.04
C ASN A 54 15.63 6.50 12.35
N LEU A 55 14.92 7.37 11.62
CA LEU A 55 13.46 7.48 11.68
C LEU A 55 12.83 6.90 10.41
N GLN A 56 12.13 5.78 10.53
CA GLN A 56 11.30 5.21 9.47
C GLN A 56 9.86 5.69 9.63
N TYR A 57 9.23 6.08 8.53
CA TYR A 57 7.81 6.43 8.51
C TYR A 57 7.10 5.77 7.32
N ASP A 58 5.82 5.47 7.50
CA ASP A 58 4.91 4.96 6.45
C ASP A 58 3.51 5.54 6.69
N ILE A 59 2.95 6.11 5.63
CA ILE A 59 1.57 6.60 5.60
C ILE A 59 0.88 5.89 4.46
N SER A 60 -0.20 5.19 4.75
CA SER A 60 -0.96 4.44 3.75
C SER A 60 -2.44 4.78 3.80
N GLN A 61 -3.07 4.74 2.64
CA GLN A 61 -4.50 4.86 2.46
C GLN A 61 -4.98 3.75 1.53
N ASN A 62 -6.07 3.10 1.92
CA ASN A 62 -6.74 2.09 1.12
C ASN A 62 -8.15 2.55 0.80
N TYR A 63 -8.59 2.21 -0.40
CA TYR A 63 -9.97 2.36 -0.85
C TYR A 63 -10.49 1.01 -1.33
N ASN A 64 -11.53 0.51 -0.65
CA ASN A 64 -12.24 -0.68 -1.05
C ASN A 64 -13.35 -0.27 -2.02
N HIS A 65 -13.16 -0.58 -3.31
CA HIS A 65 -14.10 -0.24 -4.37
C HIS A 65 -15.42 -1.01 -4.25
N THR A 66 -15.38 -2.25 -3.73
CA THR A 66 -16.56 -3.10 -3.57
C THR A 66 -17.46 -2.58 -2.45
N ARG A 67 -16.88 -2.16 -1.32
CA ARG A 67 -17.61 -1.67 -0.14
C ARG A 67 -17.75 -0.15 -0.08
N GLN A 68 -17.06 0.57 -0.97
CA GLN A 68 -16.97 2.03 -0.99
C GLN A 68 -16.43 2.61 0.32
N GLU A 69 -15.44 1.93 0.90
CA GLU A 69 -14.85 2.30 2.20
C GLU A 69 -13.43 2.81 2.06
N TYR A 70 -13.07 3.77 2.91
CA TYR A 70 -11.70 4.26 3.06
C TYR A 70 -11.11 3.76 4.38
N SER A 71 -9.85 3.33 4.34
CA SER A 71 -9.05 3.12 5.55
C SER A 71 -7.69 3.76 5.38
N GLY A 72 -7.04 4.07 6.50
CA GLY A 72 -5.70 4.64 6.48
C GLY A 72 -4.92 4.21 7.70
N ALA A 73 -3.60 4.14 7.56
CA ALA A 73 -2.69 3.81 8.63
C ALA A 73 -1.47 4.73 8.57
N ILE A 74 -0.95 5.06 9.75
CA ILE A 74 0.27 5.83 9.93
C ILE A 74 1.16 5.01 10.86
N ASN A 75 2.37 4.70 10.40
CA ASN A 75 3.36 3.94 11.13
C ASN A 75 4.65 4.74 11.24
N GLY A 76 5.31 4.65 12.38
CA GLY A 76 6.61 5.26 12.61
C GLY A 76 7.44 4.43 13.58
N SER A 77 8.70 4.22 13.26
CA SER A 77 9.64 3.52 14.13
C SER A 77 10.99 4.23 14.14
N TYR A 78 11.63 4.23 15.30
CA TYR A 78 12.94 4.82 15.51
C TYR A 78 13.89 3.76 16.06
N SER A 79 15.11 3.68 15.53
CA SER A 79 16.14 2.69 15.89
C SER A 79 17.49 3.32 16.18
#